data_AF-F5P2E4-F1
#
_entry.id   AF-F5P2E4-F1
#
_cell.length_a   1.000
_cell.length_b   1.000
_cell.length_c   1.000
_cell.angle_alpha   90.00
_cell.angle_beta   90.00
_cell.angle_gamma   90.00
#
_symmetry.space_group_name_H-M   'P 1'
#
loop_
_entity.id
_entity.type
_entity.pdbx_description
1 polymer ?
#
loop_
_entity_poly.entity_id
_entity_poly.type
_entity_poly.pdbx_seq_one_letter_code
_entity_poly.pdbx_strand_id
1 'polypeptide(L)' 'MGKLGENVPLLIDKAVDFMASSQAFREYLKKLPPRNAIPSGIPDESVPLYLQRLEYYRRLYRPKQVEGQ' A
#
# COMPACT_ATOMS: atom_id res chain seq x y z
N MET A 1 25.14 -18.75 4.18
CA MET A 1 25.24 -17.92 2.96
C MET A 1 23.89 -17.93 2.28
N GLY A 2 23.09 -16.87 2.44
CA GLY A 2 21.80 -16.76 1.75
C GLY A 2 22.03 -16.48 0.26
N LYS A 3 21.45 -17.28 -0.62
CA LYS A 3 21.58 -17.08 -2.07
C LYS A 3 20.90 -15.77 -2.46
N LEU A 4 21.54 -15.01 -3.34
CA LEU A 4 21.13 -13.68 -3.83
C LEU A 4 19.72 -13.63 -4.49
N GLY A 5 19.01 -14.75 -4.61
CA GLY A 5 17.67 -14.87 -5.17
C GLY A 5 16.56 -15.26 -4.18
N GLU A 6 16.88 -15.72 -2.96
CA GLU A 6 15.85 -16.23 -2.02
C GLU A 6 14.93 -15.12 -1.48
N ASN A 7 15.40 -13.86 -1.47
CA ASN A 7 14.66 -12.73 -0.88
C ASN A 7 13.99 -11.84 -1.93
N VAL A 8 14.06 -12.17 -3.22
CA VAL A 8 13.49 -11.33 -4.29
C VAL A 8 11.96 -11.19 -4.15
N PRO A 9 11.18 -12.27 -3.89
CA PRO A 9 9.75 -12.13 -3.64
C PRO A 9 9.43 -11.24 -2.43
N LEU A 10 10.19 -11.41 -1.33
CA LEU A 10 10.06 -10.59 -0.12
C LEU A 10 10.40 -9.11 -0.35
N LEU A 11 11.32 -8.82 -1.27
CA LEU A 11 11.67 -7.45 -1.65
C LEU A 11 10.56 -6.81 -2.49
N ILE A 12 9.97 -7.56 -3.41
CA ILE A 12 8.81 -7.12 -4.21
C ILE A 12 7.63 -6.81 -3.29
N ASP A 13 7.30 -7.70 -2.35
CA ASP A 13 6.21 -7.49 -1.39
C ASP A 13 6.40 -6.21 -0.57
N LYS A 14 7.63 -5.94 -0.11
CA LYS A 14 7.96 -4.70 0.64
C LYS A 14 7.89 -3.45 -0.23
N ALA A 15 8.32 -3.53 -1.48
CA ALA A 15 8.22 -2.40 -2.41
C ALA A 15 6.74 -2.08 -2.71
N VAL A 16 5.92 -3.11 -2.89
CA VAL A 16 4.47 -3.00 -3.10
C VAL A 16 3.78 -2.38 -1.88
N ASP A 17 4.12 -2.83 -0.68
CA ASP A 17 3.63 -2.25 0.58
C ASP A 17 4.02 -0.77 0.74
N PHE A 18 5.27 -0.43 0.42
CA PHE A 18 5.75 0.95 0.42
C PHE A 18 5.00 1.85 -0.57
N MET A 19 4.74 1.35 -1.79
CA MET A 19 3.95 2.08 -2.80
C MET A 19 2.51 2.30 -2.35
N ALA A 20 1.88 1.29 -1.75
CA ALA A 20 0.53 1.38 -1.19
C ALA A 20 0.46 2.43 -0.05
N SER A 21 1.41 2.36 0.88
CA SER A 21 1.56 3.33 1.98
C SER A 21 1.74 4.76 1.46
N SER A 22 2.64 4.97 0.51
CA SER A 22 2.93 6.27 -0.08
C SER A 22 1.70 6.89 -0.77
N GLN A 23 0.89 6.07 -1.46
CA GLN A 23 -0.34 6.54 -2.09
C GLN A 23 -1.38 6.95 -1.05
N ALA A 24 -1.67 6.09 -0.07
CA ALA A 24 -2.61 6.41 1.01
C ALA A 24 -2.17 7.66 1.79
N PHE A 25 -0.86 7.81 2.03
CA PHE A 25 -0.33 8.97 2.75
C PHE A 25 -0.48 10.27 1.93
N ARG A 26 -0.23 10.23 0.62
CA ARG A 26 -0.49 11.37 -0.27
C ARG A 26 -1.97 11.74 -0.33
N GLU A 27 -2.86 10.74 -0.37
CA GLU A 27 -4.30 10.96 -0.30
C GLU A 27 -4.70 11.63 1.02
N TYR A 28 -4.11 11.18 2.14
CA TYR A 28 -4.30 11.79 3.45
C TYR A 28 -3.83 13.25 3.49
N LEU A 29 -2.57 13.52 3.16
CA LEU A 29 -1.98 14.86 3.23
C LEU A 29 -2.73 15.87 2.36
N LYS A 30 -3.13 15.49 1.15
CA LYS A 30 -3.80 16.38 0.20
C LYS A 30 -5.33 16.36 0.33
N LYS A 31 -5.89 15.64 1.32
CA LYS A 31 -7.33 15.40 1.48
C LYS A 31 -8.02 14.93 0.18
N LEU A 32 -7.30 14.16 -0.64
CA LEU A 32 -7.81 13.68 -1.93
C LEU A 32 -8.81 12.53 -1.70
N PRO A 33 -9.79 12.36 -2.61
CA PRO A 33 -10.62 11.16 -2.58
C PRO A 33 -9.75 9.90 -2.82
N PRO A 34 -10.14 8.74 -2.25
CA PRO A 34 -9.48 7.47 -2.53
C PRO A 34 -9.45 7.18 -4.03
N ARG A 35 -8.27 6.92 -4.60
CA ARG A 35 -8.13 6.53 -6.01
C ARG A 35 -7.56 5.13 -6.12
N ASN A 36 -8.25 4.24 -6.83
CA ASN A 36 -7.78 2.86 -7.07
C ASN A 36 -6.92 2.74 -8.32
N ALA A 37 -6.15 3.79 -8.65
CA ALA A 37 -5.21 3.72 -9.75
C ALA A 37 -4.01 2.86 -9.34
N ILE A 38 -3.73 1.84 -10.14
CA ILE A 38 -2.57 0.97 -9.96
C ILE A 38 -1.35 1.64 -10.62
N PRO A 39 -0.25 1.88 -9.88
CA PRO A 39 1.00 2.35 -10.46
C PRO A 39 1.55 1.35 -11.50
N SER A 40 2.06 1.84 -12.62
CA SER A 40 2.63 1.00 -13.69
C SER A 40 3.88 0.20 -13.28
N GLY A 41 4.48 0.51 -12.13
CA GLY A 41 5.61 -0.23 -11.56
C GLY A 41 5.22 -1.44 -10.70
N ILE A 42 3.92 -1.74 -10.56
CA ILE A 42 3.44 -2.91 -9.80
C ILE A 42 3.25 -4.09 -10.77
N PRO A 43 3.89 -5.24 -10.52
CA PRO A 43 3.62 -6.46 -11.26
C PRO A 43 2.16 -6.91 -11.12
N ASP A 44 1.57 -7.46 -12.18
CA ASP A 44 0.17 -7.88 -12.19
C ASP A 44 -0.15 -8.86 -11.04
N GLU A 45 0.79 -9.76 -10.72
CA GLU A 45 0.65 -10.72 -9.62
C GLU A 45 0.57 -10.06 -8.23
N SER A 46 1.11 -8.85 -8.09
CA SER A 46 1.16 -8.11 -6.83
C SER A 46 0.04 -7.08 -6.67
N VAL A 47 -0.79 -6.89 -7.70
CA VAL A 47 -1.95 -5.98 -7.65
C VAL A 47 -2.90 -6.30 -6.49
N PRO A 48 -3.24 -7.58 -6.20
CA PRO A 48 -4.10 -7.90 -5.05
C PRO A 48 -3.48 -7.48 -3.72
N LEU A 49 -2.16 -7.72 -3.53
CA LEU A 49 -1.43 -7.31 -2.33
C LEU A 49 -1.42 -5.79 -2.19
N TYR A 50 -1.16 -5.07 -3.28
CA TYR A 50 -1.18 -3.62 -3.32
C TYR A 50 -2.52 -3.05 -2.86
N LEU A 51 -3.63 -3.53 -3.42
CA LEU A 51 -4.97 -3.06 -3.08
C LEU A 51 -5.31 -3.33 -1.61
N GLN A 52 -4.97 -4.52 -1.11
CA GLN A 52 -5.15 -4.87 0.29
C GLN A 52 -4.38 -3.92 1.22
N ARG A 53 -3.11 -3.65 0.93
CA ARG A 53 -2.28 -2.73 1.73
C ARG A 53 -2.73 -1.29 1.61
N LEU A 54 -3.17 -0.86 0.42
CA LEU A 54 -3.67 0.48 0.19
C LEU A 54 -4.90 0.77 1.05
N GLU A 55 -5.84 -0.18 1.12
CA GLU A 55 -7.01 -0.06 2.00
C GLU A 55 -6.62 -0.02 3.48
N TYR A 56 -5.68 -0.89 3.90
CA TYR A 56 -5.15 -0.89 5.26
C TYR A 56 -4.60 0.50 5.64
N TYR A 57 -3.72 1.09 4.83
CA TYR A 57 -3.13 2.39 5.13
C TYR A 57 -4.13 3.55 5.07
N ARG A 58 -5.14 3.49 4.19
CA ARG A 58 -6.23 4.47 4.18
C ARG A 58 -6.99 4.49 5.50
N ARG A 59 -7.32 3.32 6.05
CA ARG A 59 -7.98 3.19 7.36
C ARG A 59 -7.07 3.68 8.49
N LEU A 60 -5.77 3.41 8.39
CA LEU A 60 -4.77 3.85 9.38
C LEU A 60 -4.63 5.38 9.42
N TYR A 61 -4.57 6.05 8.26
CA TYR A 61 -4.40 7.50 8.19
C TYR A 61 -5.71 8.29 8.34
N ARG A 62 -6.85 7.69 7.96
CA ARG A 62 -8.18 8.23 8.21
C ARG A 62 -8.94 7.26 9.10
N PRO A 63 -8.58 7.16 10.39
CA PRO A 63 -9.42 6.44 11.32
C PRO A 63 -10.80 7.11 11.25
N LYS A 64 -11.84 6.31 10.94
CA LYS A 64 -13.21 6.78 11.14
C LYS A 64 -13.25 7.27 12.58
N GLN A 65 -13.62 8.52 12.80
CA GLN A 65 -13.79 9.01 14.16
C GLN A 65 -14.65 7.98 14.87
N VAL A 66 -14.07 7.31 15.88
CA VAL A 66 -14.88 6.60 16.85
C VAL A 66 -15.70 7.73 17.44
N GLU A 67 -16.97 7.82 17.04
CA GLU A 67 -17.94 8.64 17.74
C GLU A 67 -17.84 8.22 19.20
N GLY A 68 -17.18 9.07 20.00
CA GLY A 68 -17.11 8.88 21.43
C GLY A 68 -18.54 8.89 21.93
N GLN A 69 -19.01 7.71 22.35
CA GLN A 69 -20.19 7.56 23.20
C GLN A 69 -19.88 8.10 24.58
#